data_AF-H2C286-F1
#
_entry.id   AF-H2C286-F1
#
_cell.length_a   1.000
_cell.length_b   1.000
_cell.length_c   1.000
_cell.angle_alpha   90.00
_cell.angle_beta   90.00
_cell.angle_gamma   90.00
#
_symmetry.space_group_name_H-M   'P 1'
#
loop_
_entity.id
_entity.type
_entity.pdbx_description
1 polymer ?
#
loop_
_entity_poly.entity_id
_entity_poly.type
_entity_poly.pdbx_seq_one_letter_code
_entity_poly.pdbx_strand_id
1 'polypeptide(L)'
;MKSVEEAKEIARRATRRIIRKTLGKYYLLWSTYPLVIGVLYILTPPSLLENPLPYILTLIPYLTLTSYFFMDMGKKLRRYKELIGWKSRRRVSLLIVLMLAGFVMLVLGYEPGFNYLLILGLSLYTSTVDYYIYYTASFARFRYYDLLTMVTFSISMFVWFLPLPYSEAPYLVMSVVWIFSGYSSLSEVIEDV
;
A
#
# COMPACT_ATOMS: atom_id res chain seq x y z
N MET A 1 -6.72 35.70 18.38
CA MET A 1 -6.38 34.29 18.73
C MET A 1 -7.43 33.30 18.23
N LYS A 2 -8.73 33.48 18.49
CA LYS A 2 -9.81 32.59 17.99
C LYS A 2 -9.78 32.30 16.47
N SER A 3 -9.59 33.32 15.64
CA SER A 3 -9.57 33.16 14.17
C SER A 3 -8.43 32.28 13.63
N VAL A 4 -7.28 32.25 14.32
CA VAL A 4 -6.13 31.43 13.92
C VAL A 4 -6.34 29.96 14.30
N GLU A 5 -6.99 29.70 15.44
CA GLU A 5 -7.36 28.34 15.85
C GLU A 5 -8.46 27.75 14.96
N GLU A 6 -9.48 28.54 14.63
CA GLU A 6 -10.52 28.15 13.68
C GLU A 6 -9.95 27.83 12.29
N ALA A 7 -9.05 28.69 11.77
CA ALA A 7 -8.38 28.44 10.49
C ALA A 7 -7.54 27.14 10.51
N LYS A 8 -6.84 26.87 11.62
CA LYS A 8 -6.09 25.62 11.80
C LYS A 8 -7.03 24.41 11.81
N GLU A 9 -8.16 24.50 12.49
CA GLU A 9 -9.13 23.42 12.58
C GLU A 9 -9.79 23.10 11.22
N ILE A 10 -10.14 24.12 10.44
CA ILE A 10 -10.62 23.95 9.07
C ILE A 10 -9.55 23.27 8.20
N ALA A 11 -8.29 23.72 8.30
CA ALA A 11 -7.17 23.12 7.57
C ALA A 11 -6.93 21.65 7.98
N ARG A 12 -7.10 21.30 9.27
CA ARG A 12 -7.03 19.91 9.75
C ARG A 12 -8.09 19.05 9.08
N ARG A 13 -9.36 19.48 9.11
CA ARG A 13 -10.47 18.73 8.52
C ARG A 13 -10.30 18.55 7.01
N ALA A 14 -9.94 19.62 6.30
CA ALA A 14 -9.67 19.56 4.86
C ALA A 14 -8.54 18.58 4.53
N THR A 15 -7.46 18.61 5.31
CA THR A 15 -6.33 17.69 5.11
C THR A 15 -6.73 16.24 5.39
N ARG A 16 -7.47 15.99 6.46
CA ARG A 16 -7.98 14.65 6.79
C ARG A 16 -8.80 14.08 5.63
N ARG A 17 -9.70 14.88 5.03
CA ARG A 17 -10.47 14.48 3.84
C ARG A 17 -9.57 14.16 2.64
N ILE A 18 -8.55 14.98 2.38
CA ILE A 18 -7.59 14.73 1.30
C ILE A 18 -6.83 13.41 1.52
N ILE A 19 -6.37 13.15 2.75
CA ILE A 19 -5.68 11.91 3.09
C ILE A 19 -6.61 10.72 2.93
N ARG A 20 -7.83 10.77 3.47
CA ARG A 20 -8.84 9.69 3.36
C ARG A 20 -9.21 9.40 1.91
N LYS A 21 -9.42 10.42 1.10
CA LYS A 21 -9.65 10.26 -0.34
C LYS A 21 -8.47 9.60 -1.04
N THR A 22 -7.26 9.99 -0.68
CA THR A 22 -6.04 9.48 -1.31
C THR A 22 -5.82 8.02 -0.89
N LEU A 23 -5.92 7.68 0.41
CA LEU A 23 -5.90 6.29 0.90
C LEU A 23 -6.97 5.42 0.25
N GLY A 24 -8.21 5.91 0.13
CA GLY A 24 -9.28 5.16 -0.50
C GLY A 24 -8.98 4.78 -1.96
N LYS A 25 -8.41 5.72 -2.73
CA LYS A 25 -7.94 5.43 -4.10
C LYS A 25 -6.80 4.42 -4.13
N TYR A 26 -5.89 4.49 -3.18
CA TYR A 26 -4.78 3.54 -3.08
C TYR A 26 -5.26 2.13 -2.75
N TYR A 27 -6.24 1.99 -1.86
CA TYR A 27 -6.84 0.71 -1.54
C TYR A 27 -7.58 0.11 -2.74
N LEU A 28 -8.36 0.91 -3.46
CA LEU A 28 -9.04 0.45 -4.68
C LEU A 28 -8.07 0.07 -5.81
N LEU A 29 -6.92 0.74 -5.89
CA LEU A 29 -5.91 0.41 -6.88
C LEU A 29 -5.34 -0.99 -6.63
N TRP A 30 -4.85 -1.22 -5.43
CA TRP A 30 -4.22 -2.50 -5.06
C TRP A 30 -5.22 -3.64 -4.93
N SER A 31 -6.51 -3.38 -4.69
CA SER A 31 -7.52 -4.45 -4.76
C SER A 31 -7.65 -5.07 -6.15
N THR A 32 -7.15 -4.40 -7.19
CA THR A 32 -7.12 -4.97 -8.55
C THR A 32 -5.95 -5.94 -8.77
N TYR A 33 -4.93 -5.93 -7.92
CA TYR A 33 -3.73 -6.77 -8.09
C TYR A 33 -4.05 -8.28 -8.12
N PRO A 34 -4.82 -8.82 -7.15
CA PRO A 34 -5.20 -10.24 -7.20
C PRO A 34 -6.01 -10.62 -8.44
N LEU A 35 -6.86 -9.71 -8.93
CA LEU A 35 -7.64 -9.94 -10.15
C LEU A 35 -6.73 -10.00 -11.38
N VAL A 36 -5.73 -9.11 -11.46
CA VAL A 36 -4.73 -9.13 -12.54
C VAL A 36 -3.90 -10.40 -12.50
N ILE A 37 -3.48 -10.87 -11.31
CA ILE A 37 -2.80 -12.17 -11.17
C ILE A 37 -3.72 -13.30 -11.64
N GLY A 38 -4.99 -13.31 -11.21
CA GLY A 38 -5.94 -14.36 -11.58
C GLY A 38 -6.18 -14.43 -13.08
N VAL A 39 -6.34 -13.28 -13.74
CA VAL A 39 -6.45 -13.22 -15.21
C VAL A 39 -5.16 -13.72 -15.87
N LEU A 40 -3.99 -13.29 -15.38
CA LEU A 40 -2.71 -13.75 -15.92
C LEU A 40 -2.56 -15.26 -15.76
N TYR A 41 -2.93 -15.83 -14.62
CA TYR A 41 -2.89 -17.26 -14.36
C TYR A 41 -3.74 -18.04 -15.36
N ILE A 42 -5.00 -17.61 -15.59
CA ILE A 42 -5.92 -18.26 -16.54
C ILE A 42 -5.38 -18.21 -17.97
N LEU A 43 -4.71 -17.12 -18.35
CA LEU A 43 -4.15 -16.94 -19.68
C LEU A 43 -2.78 -17.59 -19.86
N THR A 44 -2.10 -18.01 -18.78
CA THR A 44 -0.77 -18.59 -18.84
C THR A 44 -0.86 -20.09 -19.16
N PRO A 45 -0.16 -20.58 -20.21
CA PRO A 45 -0.11 -21.99 -20.52
C PRO A 45 0.45 -22.82 -19.34
N PRO A 46 -0.01 -24.05 -19.11
CA PRO A 46 0.47 -24.90 -18.01
C PRO A 46 2.00 -25.06 -17.97
N SER A 47 2.66 -25.11 -19.14
CA SER A 47 4.12 -25.22 -19.27
C SER A 47 4.89 -23.99 -18.76
N LEU A 48 4.23 -22.86 -18.53
CA LEU A 48 4.82 -21.61 -18.06
C LEU A 48 4.36 -21.24 -16.65
N LEU A 49 3.50 -22.04 -16.01
CA LEU A 49 3.00 -21.76 -14.66
C LEU A 49 4.10 -21.84 -13.59
N GLU A 50 5.10 -22.70 -13.81
CA GLU A 50 6.27 -22.81 -12.93
C GLU A 50 7.25 -21.65 -13.09
N ASN A 51 7.10 -20.83 -14.15
CA ASN A 51 7.93 -19.66 -14.34
C ASN A 51 7.35 -18.47 -13.55
N PRO A 52 8.03 -17.96 -12.51
CA PRO A 52 7.53 -16.86 -11.69
C PRO A 52 7.66 -15.50 -12.37
N LEU A 53 8.48 -15.39 -13.42
CA LEU A 53 8.87 -14.13 -14.04
C LEU A 53 7.67 -13.29 -14.53
N PRO A 54 6.65 -13.85 -15.22
CA PRO A 54 5.47 -13.09 -15.62
C PRO A 54 4.74 -12.46 -14.44
N TYR A 55 4.58 -13.21 -13.33
CA TYR A 55 3.93 -12.74 -12.11
C TYR A 55 4.74 -11.65 -11.40
N ILE A 56 6.07 -11.80 -11.34
CA ILE A 56 6.97 -10.76 -10.81
C ILE A 56 6.86 -9.47 -11.61
N LEU A 57 6.82 -9.56 -12.95
CA LEU A 57 6.72 -8.38 -13.81
C LEU A 57 5.41 -7.61 -13.58
N THR A 58 4.32 -8.29 -13.21
CA THR A 58 3.07 -7.61 -12.84
C THR A 58 3.16 -6.75 -11.58
N LEU A 59 4.17 -6.94 -10.72
CA LEU A 59 4.38 -6.08 -9.55
C LEU A 59 4.93 -4.71 -9.95
N ILE A 60 5.65 -4.58 -11.07
CA ILE A 60 6.34 -3.34 -11.45
C ILE A 60 5.39 -2.13 -11.55
N PRO A 61 4.22 -2.23 -12.22
CA PRO A 61 3.23 -1.15 -12.22
C PRO A 61 2.76 -0.78 -10.80
N TYR A 62 2.48 -1.75 -9.94
CA TYR A 62 1.98 -1.51 -8.58
C TYR A 62 3.05 -0.89 -7.67
N LEU A 63 4.31 -1.28 -7.83
CA LEU A 63 5.46 -0.67 -7.16
C LEU A 63 5.66 0.79 -7.59
N THR A 64 5.55 1.04 -8.89
CA THR A 64 5.65 2.38 -9.46
C THR A 64 4.53 3.28 -8.92
N LEU A 65 3.30 2.77 -8.93
CA LEU A 65 2.13 3.48 -8.42
C LEU A 65 2.20 3.70 -6.90
N THR A 66 2.74 2.74 -6.15
CA THR A 66 2.98 2.88 -4.71
C THR A 66 4.04 3.94 -4.42
N SER A 67 5.14 3.97 -5.18
CA SER A 67 6.16 5.03 -5.08
C SER A 67 5.55 6.40 -5.37
N TYR A 68 4.76 6.50 -6.45
CA TYR A 68 4.06 7.73 -6.81
C TYR A 68 3.12 8.18 -5.68
N PHE A 69 2.34 7.25 -5.13
CA PHE A 69 1.45 7.49 -3.99
C PHE A 69 2.22 8.03 -2.78
N PHE A 70 3.36 7.42 -2.45
CA PHE A 70 4.19 7.82 -1.32
C PHE A 70 4.72 9.24 -1.50
N MET A 71 5.16 9.57 -2.71
CA MET A 71 5.64 10.91 -3.04
C MET A 71 4.53 11.94 -2.96
N ASP A 72 3.37 11.67 -3.59
CA ASP A 72 2.23 12.58 -3.62
C ASP A 72 1.67 12.84 -2.21
N MET A 73 1.39 11.78 -1.45
CA MET A 73 0.93 11.87 -0.07
C MET A 73 1.99 12.51 0.83
N GLY A 74 3.28 12.24 0.58
CA GLY A 74 4.39 12.90 1.25
C GLY A 74 4.43 14.40 1.06
N LYS A 75 4.16 14.88 -0.17
CA LYS A 75 4.05 16.31 -0.49
C LYS A 75 2.85 16.95 0.21
N LYS A 76 1.69 16.28 0.18
CA LYS A 76 0.45 16.73 0.84
C LYS A 76 0.65 16.88 2.36
N LEU A 77 1.21 15.85 3.00
CA LEU A 77 1.49 15.87 4.44
C LEU A 77 2.51 16.93 4.84
N ARG A 78 3.54 17.18 4.01
CA ARG A 78 4.54 18.21 4.32
C ARG A 78 3.92 19.61 4.35
N ARG A 79 3.14 19.96 3.32
CA ARG A 79 2.43 21.25 3.26
C ARG A 79 1.54 21.46 4.48
N TYR A 80 0.82 20.41 4.88
CA TYR A 80 0.00 20.46 6.10
C TYR A 80 0.83 20.64 7.38
N LYS A 81 1.91 19.87 7.53
CA LYS A 81 2.80 19.97 8.68
C LYS A 81 3.42 21.35 8.81
N GLU A 82 3.81 21.97 7.71
CA GLU A 82 4.29 23.36 7.67
C GLU A 82 3.21 24.34 8.15
N LEU A 83 1.95 24.17 7.74
CA LEU A 83 0.81 24.99 8.19
C LEU A 83 0.54 24.89 9.71
N ILE A 84 0.82 23.74 10.32
CA ILE A 84 0.66 23.54 11.77
C ILE A 84 1.97 23.73 12.56
N GLY A 85 3.04 24.23 11.92
CA GLY A 85 4.33 24.52 12.57
C GLY A 85 5.20 23.30 12.87
N TRP A 86 4.89 22.13 12.31
CA TRP A 86 5.59 20.88 12.57
C TRP A 86 6.73 20.66 11.55
N LYS A 87 7.99 20.83 11.97
CA LYS A 87 9.16 20.53 11.11
C LYS A 87 9.31 19.01 10.92
N SER A 88 9.27 18.54 9.66
CA SER A 88 9.42 17.12 9.33
C SER A 88 10.47 16.92 8.24
N ARG A 89 11.60 16.28 8.56
CA ARG A 89 12.67 15.93 7.60
C ARG A 89 12.39 14.58 6.91
N ARG A 90 12.68 14.54 5.60
CA ARG A 90 13.10 13.43 4.70
C ARG A 90 12.66 11.96 4.94
N ARG A 91 11.52 11.66 5.58
CA ARG A 91 11.10 10.24 5.78
C ARG A 91 10.66 9.51 4.49
N VAL A 92 10.02 10.20 3.55
CA VAL A 92 9.40 9.54 2.37
C VAL A 92 10.42 8.94 1.41
N SER A 93 11.52 9.65 1.14
CA SER A 93 12.57 9.15 0.24
C SER A 93 13.24 7.88 0.79
N LEU A 94 13.46 7.81 2.11
CA LEU A 94 13.99 6.61 2.76
C LEU A 94 13.03 5.43 2.59
N LEU A 95 11.72 5.64 2.80
CA LEU A 95 10.73 4.57 2.62
C LEU A 95 10.69 4.06 1.17
N ILE A 96 10.80 4.95 0.18
CA ILE A 96 10.88 4.52 -1.24
C ILE A 96 12.15 3.69 -1.46
N VAL A 97 13.29 4.11 -0.91
CA VAL A 97 14.55 3.35 -1.00
C VAL A 97 14.43 1.99 -0.34
N LEU A 98 13.84 1.89 0.86
CA LEU A 98 13.63 0.62 1.56
C LEU A 98 12.67 -0.29 0.77
N MET A 99 11.62 0.27 0.17
CA MET A 99 10.68 -0.46 -0.67
C MET A 99 11.38 -1.03 -1.92
N LEU A 100 12.19 -0.23 -2.60
CA LEU A 100 12.97 -0.67 -3.76
C LEU A 100 14.02 -1.71 -3.38
N ALA A 101 14.70 -1.54 -2.25
CA ALA A 101 15.64 -2.54 -1.72
C ALA A 101 14.93 -3.87 -1.44
N GLY A 102 13.74 -3.81 -0.83
CA GLY A 102 12.90 -4.99 -0.62
C GLY A 102 12.52 -5.69 -1.92
N PHE A 103 12.15 -4.92 -2.96
CA PHE A 103 11.87 -5.48 -4.28
C PHE A 103 13.09 -6.13 -4.95
N VAL A 104 14.27 -5.48 -4.89
CA VAL A 104 15.51 -6.06 -5.43
C VAL A 104 15.82 -7.38 -4.73
N MET A 105 15.68 -7.44 -3.40
CA MET A 105 15.86 -8.68 -2.64
C MET A 105 14.83 -9.76 -3.01
N LEU A 106 13.58 -9.39 -3.31
CA LEU A 106 12.56 -10.33 -3.81
C LEU A 106 12.95 -10.95 -5.14
N VAL A 107 13.45 -10.15 -6.08
CA VAL A 107 13.90 -10.63 -7.40
C VAL A 107 15.11 -11.55 -7.25
N LEU A 108 16.11 -11.15 -6.46
CA LEU A 108 17.30 -11.97 -6.22
C LEU A 108 17.00 -13.25 -5.43
N GLY A 109 16.01 -13.20 -4.53
CA GLY A 109 15.64 -14.33 -3.68
C GLY A 109 14.92 -15.46 -4.43
N TYR A 110 14.54 -15.25 -5.70
CA TYR A 110 13.99 -16.29 -6.56
C TYR A 110 15.06 -17.21 -7.17
N GLU A 111 16.33 -16.82 -7.10
CA GLU A 111 17.44 -17.67 -7.54
C GLU A 111 17.66 -18.82 -6.53
N PRO A 112 17.86 -20.07 -7.01
CA PRO A 112 18.14 -21.20 -6.13
C PRO A 112 19.32 -20.91 -5.19
N GLY A 113 19.10 -21.09 -3.88
CA GLY A 113 20.11 -20.84 -2.84
C GLY A 113 20.03 -19.47 -2.16
N PHE A 114 19.17 -18.56 -2.64
CA PHE A 114 18.99 -17.21 -2.07
C PHE A 114 17.65 -17.01 -1.35
N ASN A 115 16.96 -18.08 -0.96
CA ASN A 115 15.63 -18.04 -0.32
C ASN A 115 15.55 -17.14 0.93
N TYR A 116 16.67 -16.86 1.62
CA TYR A 116 16.69 -15.92 2.74
C TYR A 116 16.47 -14.47 2.29
N LEU A 117 16.97 -14.07 1.11
CA LEU A 117 16.74 -12.75 0.52
C LEU A 117 15.26 -12.54 0.18
N LEU A 118 14.57 -13.61 -0.21
CA LEU A 118 13.14 -13.60 -0.46
C LEU A 118 12.34 -13.16 0.77
N ILE A 119 12.60 -13.80 1.92
CA ILE A 119 11.93 -13.52 3.20
C ILE A 119 12.27 -12.11 3.68
N LEU A 120 13.55 -11.71 3.56
CA LEU A 120 13.98 -10.35 3.91
C LEU A 120 13.34 -9.31 3.00
N GLY A 121 13.28 -9.56 1.69
CA GLY A 121 12.69 -8.68 0.70
C GLY A 121 11.20 -8.48 0.94
N LEU A 122 10.47 -9.57 1.19
CA LEU A 122 9.07 -9.51 1.60
C LEU A 122 8.86 -8.72 2.87
N SER A 123 9.63 -9.04 3.90
CA SER A 123 9.48 -8.42 5.22
C SER A 123 9.74 -6.92 5.12
N LEU A 124 10.80 -6.53 4.41
CA LEU A 124 11.18 -5.14 4.22
C LEU A 124 10.14 -4.39 3.37
N TYR A 125 9.69 -4.98 2.26
CA TYR A 125 8.69 -4.37 1.40
C TYR A 125 7.36 -4.18 2.14
N THR A 126 6.85 -5.26 2.74
CA THR A 126 5.56 -5.30 3.42
C THR A 126 5.54 -4.36 4.62
N SER A 127 6.54 -4.43 5.49
CA SER A 127 6.63 -3.54 6.66
C SER A 127 6.75 -2.07 6.26
N THR A 128 7.44 -1.76 5.16
CA THR A 128 7.57 -0.39 4.65
C THR A 128 6.23 0.14 4.16
N VAL A 129 5.45 -0.67 3.44
CA VAL A 129 4.12 -0.32 2.96
C VAL A 129 3.14 -0.14 4.12
N ASP A 130 3.09 -1.11 5.03
CA ASP A 130 2.22 -1.07 6.20
C ASP A 130 2.55 0.11 7.12
N TYR A 131 3.85 0.36 7.36
CA TYR A 131 4.28 1.54 8.11
C TYR A 131 3.81 2.83 7.45
N TYR A 132 3.87 2.93 6.12
CA TYR A 132 3.43 4.13 5.42
C TYR A 132 1.91 4.31 5.49
N ILE A 133 1.14 3.23 5.32
CA ILE A 133 -0.31 3.24 5.50
C ILE A 133 -0.66 3.70 6.93
N TYR A 134 -0.08 3.06 7.94
CA TYR A 134 -0.28 3.44 9.35
C TYR A 134 0.06 4.90 9.59
N TYR A 135 1.25 5.33 9.17
CA TYR A 135 1.72 6.69 9.35
C TYR A 135 0.77 7.70 8.70
N THR A 136 0.35 7.47 7.46
CA THR A 136 -0.56 8.39 6.74
C THR A 136 -1.96 8.40 7.36
N ALA A 137 -2.52 7.23 7.65
CA ALA A 137 -3.84 7.08 8.28
C ALA A 137 -3.90 7.72 9.68
N SER A 138 -2.78 7.72 10.43
CA SER A 138 -2.70 8.36 11.75
C SER A 138 -3.01 9.87 11.71
N PHE A 139 -2.62 10.57 10.62
CA PHE A 139 -2.97 11.98 10.41
C PHE A 139 -4.44 12.21 10.05
N ALA A 140 -5.15 11.16 9.67
CA ALA A 140 -6.52 11.19 9.22
C ALA A 140 -7.47 10.37 10.11
N ARG A 141 -7.06 10.15 11.38
CA ARG A 141 -7.71 9.29 12.39
C ARG A 141 -7.79 7.85 11.93
N PHE A 142 -6.82 7.02 12.33
CA PHE A 142 -6.76 5.60 12.01
C PHE A 142 -8.08 4.86 12.27
N ARG A 143 -8.48 3.98 11.35
CA ARG A 143 -9.74 3.22 11.38
C ARG A 143 -9.47 1.72 11.31
N TYR A 144 -10.47 0.93 11.70
CA TYR A 144 -10.37 -0.53 11.67
C TYR A 144 -10.12 -1.07 10.26
N TYR A 145 -10.69 -0.45 9.22
CA TYR A 145 -10.46 -0.88 7.84
C TYR A 145 -9.02 -0.59 7.38
N ASP A 146 -8.33 0.42 7.94
CA ASP A 146 -6.89 0.64 7.67
C ASP A 146 -6.06 -0.54 8.23
N LEU A 147 -6.43 -1.05 9.41
CA LEU A 147 -5.81 -2.24 10.01
C LEU A 147 -6.06 -3.49 9.19
N LEU A 148 -7.31 -3.70 8.74
CA LEU A 148 -7.66 -4.85 7.89
C LEU A 148 -6.86 -4.85 6.59
N THR A 149 -6.70 -3.68 5.96
CA THR A 149 -5.85 -3.52 4.77
C THR A 149 -4.42 -3.97 5.04
N MET A 150 -3.80 -3.50 6.13
CA MET A 150 -2.41 -3.86 6.47
C MET A 150 -2.27 -5.36 6.76
N VAL A 151 -3.17 -5.93 7.57
CA VAL A 151 -3.13 -7.35 7.94
C VAL A 151 -3.29 -8.24 6.70
N THR A 152 -4.29 -7.96 5.86
CA THR A 152 -4.53 -8.77 4.66
C THR A 152 -3.44 -8.63 3.61
N PHE A 153 -2.82 -7.45 3.52
CA PHE A 153 -1.64 -7.23 2.68
C PHE A 153 -0.46 -8.04 3.15
N SER A 154 -0.14 -7.95 4.43
CA SER A 154 0.92 -8.74 5.05
C SER A 154 0.72 -10.23 4.80
N ILE A 155 -0.46 -10.77 5.11
CA ILE A 155 -0.76 -12.19 4.88
C ILE A 155 -0.57 -12.55 3.39
N SER A 156 -1.13 -11.74 2.47
CA SER A 156 -1.07 -12.01 1.03
C SER A 156 0.35 -11.96 0.48
N MET A 157 1.17 -11.04 0.96
CA MET A 157 2.59 -10.96 0.56
C MET A 157 3.38 -12.18 1.05
N PHE A 158 3.12 -12.67 2.27
CA PHE A 158 3.80 -13.85 2.80
C PHE A 158 3.33 -15.17 2.20
N VAL A 159 2.07 -15.28 1.79
CA VAL A 159 1.55 -16.47 1.10
C VAL A 159 1.82 -16.48 -0.40
N TRP A 160 2.37 -15.40 -0.97
CA TRP A 160 2.65 -15.27 -2.41
C TRP A 160 3.51 -16.39 -2.98
N PHE A 161 4.40 -16.98 -2.16
CA PHE A 161 5.28 -18.08 -2.55
C PHE A 161 4.66 -19.45 -2.47
N LEU A 162 3.46 -19.55 -1.89
CA LEU A 162 2.77 -20.82 -1.88
C LEU A 162 2.29 -21.14 -3.29
N PRO A 163 2.52 -22.37 -3.78
CA PRO A 163 1.99 -22.79 -5.06
C PRO A 163 0.47 -22.65 -5.07
N LEU A 164 -0.07 -22.32 -6.24
CA LEU A 164 -1.51 -22.33 -6.45
C LEU A 164 -2.04 -23.76 -6.22
N PRO A 165 -3.20 -23.94 -5.56
CA PRO A 165 -4.22 -22.91 -5.27
C PRO A 165 -4.10 -22.25 -3.88
N TYR A 166 -3.09 -22.60 -3.08
CA TYR A 166 -3.03 -22.20 -1.66
C TYR A 166 -2.88 -20.69 -1.45
N SER A 167 -2.37 -19.97 -2.45
CA SER A 167 -2.25 -18.51 -2.43
C SER A 167 -3.51 -17.77 -2.88
N GLU A 168 -4.46 -18.42 -3.59
CA GLU A 168 -5.64 -17.75 -4.17
C GLU A 168 -6.59 -17.17 -3.13
N ALA A 169 -6.92 -17.96 -2.09
CA ALA A 169 -7.88 -17.56 -1.09
C ALA A 169 -7.44 -16.30 -0.30
N PRO A 170 -6.20 -16.22 0.23
CA PRO A 170 -5.72 -14.98 0.86
C PRO A 170 -5.74 -13.77 -0.09
N TYR A 171 -5.39 -13.97 -1.36
CA TYR A 171 -5.40 -12.91 -2.37
C TYR A 171 -6.81 -12.37 -2.66
N LEU A 172 -7.81 -13.24 -2.77
CA LEU A 172 -9.21 -12.84 -2.92
C LEU A 172 -9.71 -12.10 -1.67
N VAL A 173 -9.36 -12.59 -0.47
CA VAL A 173 -9.69 -11.90 0.78
C VAL A 173 -9.08 -10.50 0.80
N MET A 174 -7.81 -10.35 0.39
CA MET A 174 -7.19 -9.04 0.25
C MET A 174 -7.96 -8.14 -0.72
N SER A 175 -8.32 -8.62 -1.92
CA SER A 175 -9.11 -7.82 -2.87
C SER A 175 -10.42 -7.31 -2.25
N VAL A 176 -11.20 -8.19 -1.63
CA VAL A 176 -12.49 -7.82 -1.04
C VAL A 176 -12.31 -6.82 0.09
N VAL A 177 -11.35 -7.06 0.99
CA VAL A 177 -11.06 -6.17 2.12
C VAL A 177 -10.57 -4.82 1.61
N TRP A 178 -9.70 -4.78 0.61
CA TRP A 178 -9.18 -3.54 0.06
C TRP A 178 -10.25 -2.75 -0.71
N ILE A 179 -11.20 -3.39 -1.41
CA ILE A 179 -12.38 -2.74 -1.99
C ILE A 179 -13.20 -2.09 -0.88
N PHE A 180 -13.51 -2.85 0.17
CA PHE A 180 -14.29 -2.39 1.31
C PHE A 180 -13.63 -1.20 2.02
N SER A 181 -12.32 -1.30 2.31
CA SER A 181 -11.53 -0.22 2.91
C SER A 181 -11.48 1.01 2.01
N GLY A 182 -11.35 0.78 0.69
CA GLY A 182 -11.38 1.82 -0.33
C GLY A 182 -12.68 2.61 -0.33
N TYR A 183 -13.81 1.90 -0.38
CA TYR A 183 -15.15 2.48 -0.31
C TYR A 183 -15.38 3.21 1.02
N SER A 184 -15.09 2.56 2.15
CA SER A 184 -15.28 3.14 3.50
C SER A 184 -14.45 4.41 3.69
N SER A 185 -13.22 4.44 3.18
CA SER A 185 -12.37 5.64 3.26
C SER A 185 -12.87 6.77 2.34
N LEU A 186 -13.58 6.46 1.26
CA LEU A 186 -14.22 7.46 0.40
C LEU A 186 -15.56 7.93 0.95
N SER A 187 -16.35 7.05 1.57
CA SER A 187 -17.62 7.42 2.19
C SER A 187 -17.41 8.40 3.34
N GLU A 188 -16.35 8.25 4.15
CA GLU A 188 -15.96 9.25 5.16
C GLU A 188 -15.72 10.65 4.58
N VAL A 189 -15.40 10.77 3.28
CA VAL A 189 -15.21 12.06 2.63
C VAL A 189 -16.53 12.66 2.13
N ILE A 190 -17.49 11.79 1.77
CA ILE A 190 -18.79 12.16 1.19
C ILE A 190 -19.84 12.40 2.29
N GLU A 191 -19.84 11.58 3.34
CA GLU A 191 -20.83 11.59 4.42
C GLU A 191 -20.51 12.59 5.54
N ASP A 192 -19.25 13.01 5.71
CA ASP A 192 -18.86 14.06 6.66
C ASP A 192 -19.32 15.48 6.21
N VAL A 193 -20.32 15.61 5.33
CA VAL A 193 -20.91 16.89 4.85
C VAL A 193 -21.91 17.45 5.86
#